data_AF-A0A924V366-F1
#
_entry.id   AF-A0A924V366-F1
#
_cell.length_a   1.000
_cell.length_b   1.000
_cell.length_c   1.000
_cell.angle_alpha   90.00
_cell.angle_beta   90.00
_cell.angle_gamma   90.00
#
_symmetry.space_group_name_H-M   'P 1'
#
loop_
_entity.id
_entity.type
_entity.pdbx_description
1 polymer ?
#
loop_
_entity_poly.entity_id
_entity_poly.type
_entity_poly.pdbx_seq_one_letter_code
_entity_poly.pdbx_strand_id
1 'polypeptide(L)'
;MIPSEPTLSKQHLAIDRALIISVFVVASCGLAYELITGALASYLLGDSILQFSTIIGTYLFAMGIGSHLSKYIKDEDVLQRFIEVELLVGLIGGLSATFLFVIFAWLSMPFRVVLYALVLIIG
;
A
#
# COMPACT_ATOMS: atom_id res chain seq x y z
N MET A 1 -46.51 -20.13 14.32
CA MET A 1 -46.26 -19.58 12.97
C MET A 1 -44.89 -18.93 13.00
N ILE A 2 -43.96 -19.53 12.25
CA ILE A 2 -42.57 -19.19 11.88
C ILE A 2 -41.86 -18.04 12.63
N PRO A 3 -40.68 -18.29 13.26
CA PRO A 3 -39.77 -17.26 13.75
C PRO A 3 -38.99 -16.65 12.57
N SER A 4 -38.89 -15.32 12.47
CA SER A 4 -38.17 -14.67 11.37
C SER A 4 -37.28 -13.50 11.82
N GLU A 5 -36.20 -13.81 12.51
CA GLU A 5 -35.01 -12.95 12.51
C GLU A 5 -33.73 -13.81 12.46
N PRO A 6 -33.15 -14.04 11.26
CA PRO A 6 -31.71 -14.33 11.17
C PRO A 6 -30.96 -13.60 10.04
N THR A 7 -31.54 -12.57 9.43
CA THR A 7 -30.92 -11.87 8.28
C THR A 7 -29.75 -10.94 8.68
N LEU A 8 -29.86 -10.26 9.83
CA LEU A 8 -28.88 -9.25 10.26
C LEU A 8 -27.52 -9.84 10.68
N SER A 9 -27.49 -11.04 11.25
CA SER A 9 -26.24 -11.70 11.69
C SER A 9 -25.39 -12.20 10.52
N LYS A 10 -26.03 -12.73 9.46
CA LYS A 10 -25.30 -13.27 8.29
C LYS A 10 -24.66 -12.17 7.45
N GLN A 11 -25.25 -10.97 7.41
CA GLN A 11 -24.69 -9.84 6.66
C GLN A 11 -23.40 -9.31 7.28
N HIS A 12 -23.34 -9.08 8.60
CA HIS A 12 -22.09 -8.65 9.25
C HIS A 12 -20.97 -9.68 9.06
N LEU A 13 -21.28 -10.96 9.27
CA LEU A 13 -20.30 -12.04 9.11
C LEU A 13 -19.77 -12.15 7.67
N ALA A 14 -20.58 -11.80 6.67
CA ALA A 14 -20.16 -11.77 5.26
C ALA A 14 -19.28 -10.55 4.95
N ILE A 15 -19.60 -9.38 5.52
CA ILE A 15 -18.81 -8.15 5.37
C ILE A 15 -17.44 -8.31 6.03
N ASP A 16 -17.37 -8.82 7.26
CA ASP A 16 -16.11 -9.03 7.97
C ASP A 16 -15.18 -9.97 7.19
N ARG A 17 -15.74 -11.04 6.62
CA ARG A 17 -14.99 -11.99 5.78
C ARG A 17 -14.47 -11.34 4.50
N ALA A 18 -15.31 -10.55 3.82
CA ALA A 18 -14.91 -9.84 2.61
C ALA A 18 -13.78 -8.84 2.91
N LEU A 19 -13.86 -8.13 4.04
CA LEU A 19 -12.83 -7.19 4.46
C LEU A 19 -11.50 -7.89 4.75
N ILE A 20 -11.51 -8.99 5.51
CA ILE A 20 -10.29 -9.75 5.82
C ILE A 20 -9.63 -10.29 4.54
N ILE A 21 -10.43 -10.74 3.57
CA ILE A 21 -9.91 -11.19 2.27
C ILE A 21 -9.33 -10.02 1.48
N SER A 22 -10.01 -8.87 1.46
CA SER A 22 -9.50 -7.64 0.83
C SER A 22 -8.15 -7.24 1.42
N VAL A 23 -8.09 -7.11 2.75
CA VAL A 23 -6.88 -6.80 3.53
C VAL A 23 -5.76 -7.73 3.15
N PHE A 24 -6.02 -9.04 3.12
CA PHE A 24 -5.00 -10.03 2.82
C PHE A 24 -4.42 -9.85 1.41
N VAL A 25 -5.28 -9.66 0.42
CA VAL A 25 -4.87 -9.46 -0.97
C VAL A 25 -4.10 -8.14 -1.10
N VAL A 26 -4.65 -7.03 -0.60
CA VAL A 26 -4.02 -5.72 -0.70
C VAL A 26 -2.70 -5.67 0.06
N ALA A 27 -2.62 -6.27 1.25
CA ALA A 27 -1.36 -6.38 1.99
C ALA A 27 -0.31 -7.19 1.22
N SER A 28 -0.71 -8.30 0.58
CA SER A 28 0.20 -9.09 -0.26
C SER A 28 0.71 -8.30 -1.47
N CYS A 29 -0.16 -7.48 -2.08
CA CYS A 29 0.20 -6.58 -3.17
C CYS A 29 1.11 -5.44 -2.70
N GLY A 30 0.83 -4.84 -1.54
CA GLY A 30 1.67 -3.81 -0.91
C GLY A 30 3.09 -4.31 -0.67
N LEU A 31 3.23 -5.52 -0.09
CA LEU A 31 4.52 -6.17 0.05
C LEU A 31 5.21 -6.43 -1.30
N ALA A 32 4.45 -6.81 -2.33
CA ALA A 32 5.02 -6.94 -3.67
C ALA A 32 5.54 -5.59 -4.22
N TYR A 33 4.80 -4.49 -4.01
CA TYR A 33 5.21 -3.15 -4.44
C TYR A 33 6.46 -2.66 -3.74
N GLU A 34 6.61 -2.94 -2.44
CA GLU A 34 7.85 -2.69 -1.68
C GLU A 34 9.05 -3.36 -2.36
N LEU A 35 8.93 -4.67 -2.59
CA LEU A 35 10.01 -5.49 -3.13
C LEU A 35 10.35 -5.14 -4.58
N ILE A 36 9.34 -4.88 -5.41
CA ILE A 36 9.54 -4.45 -6.80
C ILE A 36 10.23 -3.10 -6.84
N THR A 37 9.80 -2.13 -6.03
CA THR A 37 10.40 -0.79 -5.99
C THR A 37 11.84 -0.85 -5.49
N GLY A 38 12.11 -1.65 -4.45
CA GLY A 38 13.47 -1.92 -3.98
C GLY A 38 14.35 -2.57 -5.05
N ALA A 39 13.83 -3.56 -5.77
CA ALA A 39 14.55 -4.22 -6.86
C ALA A 39 14.84 -3.26 -8.02
N LEU A 40 13.86 -2.45 -8.42
CA LEU A 40 14.02 -1.41 -9.45
C LEU A 40 15.08 -0.39 -9.04
N ALA A 41 15.08 0.07 -7.79
CA ALA A 41 16.11 0.97 -7.28
C ALA A 41 17.50 0.35 -7.38
N SER A 42 17.65 -0.92 -6.99
CA SER A 42 18.91 -1.65 -7.06
C SER A 42 19.42 -1.84 -8.50
N TYR A 43 18.51 -2.14 -9.44
CA TYR A 43 18.87 -2.31 -10.85
C TYR A 43 19.24 -1.01 -11.54
N LEU A 44 18.60 0.11 -11.18
CA LEU A 44 18.78 1.39 -11.86
C LEU A 44 19.90 2.26 -11.25
N LEU A 45 20.21 2.10 -9.95
CA LEU A 45 21.20 2.94 -9.25
C LEU A 45 22.53 2.21 -8.98
N GLY A 46 22.64 0.91 -9.33
CA GLY A 46 23.88 0.14 -9.37
C GLY A 46 24.39 -0.39 -8.03
N ASP A 47 24.07 0.24 -6.91
CA ASP A 47 24.40 -0.26 -5.56
C ASP A 47 23.22 -1.03 -4.96
N SER A 48 23.18 -2.34 -5.21
CA SER A 48 22.00 -3.14 -4.90
C SER A 48 21.69 -3.31 -3.42
N ILE A 49 22.68 -3.18 -2.52
CA ILE A 49 22.49 -3.41 -1.08
C ILE A 49 22.02 -2.13 -0.41
N LEU A 50 22.70 -1.01 -0.68
CA LEU A 50 22.32 0.27 -0.08
C LEU A 50 20.97 0.76 -0.60
N GLN A 51 20.68 0.56 -1.89
CA GLN A 51 19.41 1.04 -2.47
C GLN A 51 18.23 0.19 -2.02
N PHE A 52 18.34 -1.14 -2.08
CA PHE A 52 17.29 -2.01 -1.57
C PHE A 52 17.01 -1.74 -0.09
N SER A 53 18.06 -1.67 0.74
CA SER A 53 17.92 -1.45 2.18
C SER A 53 17.32 -0.08 2.50
N THR A 54 17.77 0.98 1.84
CA THR A 54 17.21 2.34 2.07
C THR A 54 15.77 2.45 1.60
N ILE A 55 15.38 1.79 0.52
CA ILE A 55 13.99 1.79 0.03
C ILE A 55 13.08 1.05 0.99
N ILE A 56 13.42 -0.18 1.37
CA ILE A 56 12.63 -0.94 2.35
C ILE A 56 12.58 -0.21 3.69
N GLY A 57 13.71 0.34 4.16
CA GLY A 57 13.75 1.14 5.38
C GLY A 57 12.88 2.40 5.32
N THR A 58 12.87 3.11 4.19
CA THR A 58 12.01 4.29 3.99
C THR A 58 10.54 3.90 3.93
N TYR A 59 10.22 2.77 3.28
CA TYR A 59 8.85 2.28 3.18
C TYR A 59 8.31 1.88 4.57
N LEU A 60 9.10 1.13 5.35
CA LEU A 60 8.75 0.77 6.72
C LEU A 60 8.62 2.01 7.63
N PHE A 61 9.47 3.02 7.42
CA PHE A 61 9.37 4.29 8.13
C PHE A 61 8.07 5.03 7.79
N ALA A 62 7.71 5.08 6.52
CA ALA A 62 6.47 5.67 6.03
C ALA A 62 5.24 4.94 6.59
N MET A 63 5.24 3.60 6.58
CA MET A 63 4.21 2.78 7.24
C MET A 63 4.13 3.03 8.75
N GLY A 64 5.27 3.27 9.41
CA GLY A 64 5.30 3.70 10.81
C GLY A 64 4.61 5.05 11.04
N ILE A 65 4.81 6.00 10.14
CA ILE A 65 4.10 7.29 10.13
C ILE A 65 2.60 7.05 9.89
N GLY A 66 2.22 6.25 8.89
CA GLY A 66 0.83 5.89 8.60
C GLY A 66 0.12 5.24 9.80
N SER A 67 0.78 4.32 10.50
CA SER A 67 0.28 3.70 11.73
C SER A 67 0.11 4.70 12.88
N HIS A 68 1.00 5.69 12.97
CA HIS A 68 0.85 6.78 13.95
C HIS A 68 -0.34 7.67 13.60
N LEU A 69 -0.50 8.02 12.31
CA LEU A 69 -1.61 8.84 11.83
C LEU A 69 -2.97 8.13 11.98
N SER A 70 -3.02 6.81 11.84
CA SER A 70 -4.28 6.06 11.93
C SER A 70 -4.93 6.17 13.32
N LYS A 71 -4.15 6.44 14.36
CA LYS A 71 -4.66 6.65 15.74
C LYS A 71 -5.52 7.91 15.89
N TYR A 72 -5.45 8.85 14.95
CA TYR A 72 -6.27 10.06 14.95
C TYR A 72 -7.58 9.89 14.17
N ILE A 73 -7.80 8.72 13.54
CA ILE A 73 -9.05 8.40 12.86
C ILE A 73 -10.07 7.98 13.93
N LYS A 74 -11.29 8.50 13.82
CA LYS A 74 -12.38 8.12 14.73
C LYS A 74 -12.86 6.71 14.43
N ASP A 75 -13.25 5.96 15.47
CA ASP A 75 -13.73 4.57 15.35
C ASP A 75 -14.89 4.40 14.36
N GLU A 76 -15.76 5.41 14.24
CA GLU A 76 -16.89 5.44 13.31
C GLU A 76 -16.47 5.42 11.83
N ASP A 77 -15.29 5.96 11.50
CA ASP A 77 -14.81 6.14 10.13
C ASP A 77 -13.73 5.11 9.73
N VAL A 78 -13.27 4.25 10.65
CA VAL A 78 -12.13 3.34 10.43
C VAL A 78 -12.33 2.47 9.20
N LEU A 79 -13.52 1.86 9.06
CA LEU A 79 -13.84 0.98 7.93
C LEU A 79 -13.81 1.73 6.59
N GLN A 80 -14.39 2.94 6.55
CA GLN A 80 -14.45 3.74 5.33
C GLN A 80 -13.05 4.23 4.93
N ARG A 81 -12.27 4.73 5.88
CA ARG A 81 -10.89 5.17 5.65
C ARG A 81 -9.99 4.01 5.24
N PHE A 82 -10.21 2.83 5.81
CA PHE A 82 -9.48 1.63 5.45
C PHE A 82 -9.70 1.28 3.97
N ILE A 83 -10.95 1.20 3.52
CA ILE A 83 -11.29 0.91 2.11
C ILE A 83 -10.72 1.99 1.16
N GLU A 84 -10.79 3.27 1.55
CA GLU A 84 -10.23 4.38 0.77
C GLU A 84 -8.70 4.22 0.61
N VAL A 85 -7.99 3.89 1.68
CA VAL A 85 -6.54 3.64 1.67
C VAL A 85 -6.21 2.40 0.82
N GLU A 86 -6.94 1.30 0.95
CA GLU A 86 -6.72 0.10 0.13
C GLU A 86 -6.85 0.40 -1.37
N LEU A 87 -7.87 1.15 -1.77
CA LEU A 87 -8.08 1.55 -3.16
C LEU A 87 -6.98 2.49 -3.67
N LEU A 88 -6.57 3.46 -2.85
CA LEU A 88 -5.47 4.38 -3.20
C LEU A 88 -4.14 3.63 -3.34
N VAL A 89 -3.80 2.75 -2.40
CA VAL A 89 -2.56 1.96 -2.43
C VAL A 89 -2.57 1.01 -3.63
N GLY A 90 -3.68 0.33 -3.90
CA GLY A 90 -3.80 -0.54 -5.07
C GLY A 90 -3.61 0.21 -6.39
N LEU A 91 -4.20 1.40 -6.52
CA LEU A 91 -4.10 2.22 -7.73
C LEU A 91 -2.70 2.82 -7.90
N ILE A 92 -2.18 3.51 -6.88
CA ILE A 92 -0.89 4.21 -6.92
C ILE A 92 0.24 3.18 -7.01
N GLY A 93 0.19 2.14 -6.18
CA GLY A 93 1.17 1.06 -6.16
C GLY A 93 1.19 0.27 -7.48
N GLY A 94 0.02 -0.06 -8.03
CA GLY A 94 -0.08 -0.76 -9.31
C GLY A 94 0.50 0.03 -10.50
N LEU A 95 0.35 1.35 -10.50
CA LEU A 95 0.89 2.23 -11.54
C LEU A 95 2.35 2.64 -11.30
N SER A 96 2.86 2.47 -10.09
CA SER A 96 4.18 2.97 -9.67
C SER A 96 5.33 2.42 -10.50
N ALA A 97 5.36 1.10 -10.77
CA ALA A 97 6.44 0.46 -11.52
C ALA A 97 6.52 0.98 -12.96
N THR A 98 5.37 1.08 -13.65
CA THR A 98 5.30 1.65 -15.00
C THR A 98 5.75 3.11 -15.00
N PHE A 99 5.29 3.90 -14.04
CA PHE A 99 5.64 5.32 -13.93
C PHE A 99 7.13 5.54 -13.68
N LEU A 100 7.73 4.79 -12.75
CA LEU A 100 9.17 4.82 -12.46
C LEU A 100 10.00 4.44 -13.70
N PHE A 101 9.55 3.44 -14.46
CA PHE A 101 10.25 3.00 -15.67
C PHE A 101 10.21 4.07 -16.77
N VAL A 102 9.06 4.72 -16.97
CA VAL A 102 8.91 5.83 -17.92
C VAL A 102 9.77 7.03 -17.53
N ILE A 103 9.78 7.38 -16.24
CA ILE A 103 10.61 8.49 -15.74
C ILE A 103 12.09 8.17 -15.92
N PHE A 104 12.53 6.95 -15.61
CA PHE A 104 13.92 6.55 -15.84
C PHE A 104 14.30 6.68 -17.32
N ALA A 105 13.41 6.31 -18.23
CA ALA A 105 13.65 6.39 -19.68
C ALA A 105 13.74 7.84 -20.21
N TRP A 106 13.03 8.80 -19.61
CA TRP A 106 12.97 10.19 -20.10
C TRP A 106 13.82 11.19 -19.29
N LEU A 107 14.04 10.96 -18.00
CA LEU A 107 14.61 11.91 -17.04
C LEU A 107 15.53 11.17 -16.05
N SER A 108 16.81 11.03 -16.40
CA SER A 108 17.79 10.35 -15.54
C SER A 108 18.14 11.15 -14.26
N MET A 109 17.95 12.48 -14.26
CA MET A 109 18.40 13.36 -13.16
C MET A 109 17.53 13.34 -11.88
N PRO A 110 16.19 13.36 -11.92
CA PRO A 110 15.36 13.37 -10.70
C PRO A 110 14.87 11.98 -10.24
N PHE A 111 15.31 10.87 -10.85
CA PHE A 111 14.77 9.53 -10.58
C PHE A 111 14.76 9.18 -9.08
N ARG A 112 15.85 9.47 -8.35
CA ARG A 112 15.95 9.22 -6.89
C ARG A 112 14.87 9.96 -6.09
N VAL A 113 14.63 11.23 -6.41
CA VAL A 113 13.63 12.05 -5.70
C VAL A 113 12.24 11.49 -5.93
N VAL A 114 11.91 11.14 -7.17
CA VAL A 114 10.60 10.58 -7.51
C VAL A 114 10.41 9.19 -6.88
N LEU A 115 11.46 8.38 -6.87
CA LEU A 115 11.47 7.07 -6.22
C LEU A 115 11.16 7.18 -4.73
N TYR A 116 11.91 8.00 -3.98
CA TYR A 116 11.65 8.16 -2.54
C TYR A 116 10.31 8.85 -2.26
N ALA A 117 9.84 9.76 -3.12
CA ALA A 117 8.52 10.35 -2.99
C ALA A 117 7.41 9.29 -3.17
N LEU A 118 7.53 8.40 -4.16
CA LEU A 118 6.56 7.31 -4.34
C LEU A 118 6.57 6.33 -3.16
N VAL A 119 7.75 5.97 -2.66
CA VAL A 119 7.88 5.11 -1.47
C VAL A 119 7.19 5.74 -0.26
N LEU A 120 7.35 7.05 -0.04
CA LEU A 120 6.69 7.78 1.04
C LEU A 120 5.18 7.96 0.85
N ILE A 121 4.68 7.92 -0.38
CA ILE A 121 3.24 8.04 -0.66
C ILE A 121 2.53 6.69 -0.47
N ILE A 122 3.21 5.59 -0.83
CA ILE A 122 2.61 4.25 -0.78
C ILE A 122 2.73 3.63 0.62
N GLY A 123 3.88 3.82 1.30
CA GLY A 123 4.08 3.36 2.67
C GLY A 123 3.41 4.26 3.69
#